data_AF-A0A1H3L4G5-F1
#
_entry.id   AF-A0A1H3L4G5-F1
#
_cell.length_a   1.000
_cell.length_b   1.000
_cell.length_c   1.000
_cell.angle_alpha   90.00
_cell.angle_beta   90.00
_cell.angle_gamma   90.00
#
_symmetry.space_group_name_H-M   'P 1'
#
loop_
_entity.id
_entity.type
_entity.pdbx_description
1 polymer ?
#
loop_
_entity_poly.entity_id
_entity_poly.type
_entity_poly.pdbx_seq_one_letter_code
_entity_poly.pdbx_strand_id
1 'polypeptide(L)'
;MSTDHLYRDLTLYIAARFALVAVIAAPLALANVPVLVALVVGIVAGLPLGILLLRPLNARVTAGLAKRNEKRAAERAKLRAQLRGES
;
A
#
# COMPACT_ATOMS: atom_id res chain seq x y z
N MET A 1 -15.27 14.36 4.53
CA MET A 1 -13.85 14.01 4.32
C MET A 1 -13.75 13.50 2.89
N SER A 2 -13.31 14.35 1.97
CA SER A 2 -13.48 14.17 0.52
C SER A 2 -12.78 12.92 0.02
N THR A 3 -13.58 12.01 -0.55
CA THR A 3 -13.19 10.72 -1.16
C THR A 3 -12.10 10.87 -2.22
N ASP A 4 -11.95 12.06 -2.80
CA ASP A 4 -10.99 12.39 -3.85
C ASP A 4 -9.53 12.22 -3.43
N HIS A 5 -9.19 12.52 -2.18
CA HIS A 5 -7.81 12.39 -1.71
C HIS A 5 -7.38 10.93 -1.57
N LEU A 6 -8.30 10.04 -1.13
CA LEU A 6 -8.00 8.62 -1.00
C LEU A 6 -7.79 7.96 -2.36
N TYR A 7 -8.65 8.27 -3.32
CA TYR A 7 -8.51 7.76 -4.69
C TYR A 7 -7.22 8.24 -5.33
N ARG A 8 -6.88 9.53 -5.18
CA ARG A 8 -5.62 10.10 -5.68
C ARG A 8 -4.40 9.47 -5.03
N ASP A 9 -4.38 9.33 -3.71
CA ASP A 9 -3.23 8.76 -3.01
C ASP A 9 -3.04 7.28 -3.35
N LEU A 10 -4.14 6.54 -3.54
CA LEU A 10 -4.11 5.14 -3.95
C LEU A 10 -3.62 4.97 -5.39
N THR A 11 -4.14 5.75 -6.34
CA THR A 11 -3.69 5.67 -7.75
C THR A 11 -2.23 6.06 -7.88
N LEU A 12 -1.78 7.09 -7.14
CA LEU A 12 -0.39 7.53 -7.14
C LEU A 12 0.53 6.47 -6.51
N TYR A 13 0.08 5.80 -5.45
CA TYR A 13 0.81 4.67 -4.85
C TYR A 13 0.96 3.50 -5.83
N ILE A 14 -0.14 3.08 -6.48
CA ILE A 14 -0.13 1.98 -7.46
C ILE A 14 0.73 2.33 -8.67
N ALA A 15 0.58 3.55 -9.22
CA ALA A 15 1.37 4.02 -10.36
C ALA A 15 2.87 4.04 -10.01
N ALA A 16 3.24 4.54 -8.83
CA ALA A 16 4.62 4.55 -8.39
C ALA A 16 5.18 3.13 -8.18
N ARG A 17 4.34 2.18 -7.74
CA ARG A 17 4.70 0.76 -7.64
C ARG A 17 5.04 0.17 -9.01
N PHE A 18 4.19 0.40 -10.01
CA PHE A 18 4.43 -0.05 -11.38
C PHE A 18 5.66 0.62 -12.02
N ALA A 19 5.84 1.92 -11.80
CA ALA A 19 7.02 2.65 -12.27
C ALA A 19 8.31 2.06 -11.69
N LEU A 20 8.31 1.72 -10.39
CA LEU A 20 9.46 1.10 -9.74
C LEU A 20 9.79 -0.27 -10.35
N VAL A 21 8.77 -1.12 -10.58
CA VAL A 21 8.97 -2.40 -11.27
C VAL A 21 9.51 -2.18 -12.68
N ALA A 22 8.98 -1.21 -13.42
CA ALA A 22 9.43 -0.89 -14.78
C ALA A 22 10.90 -0.43 -14.82
N VAL A 23 11.34 0.41 -13.87
CA VAL A 23 12.73 0.87 -13.76
C VAL A 23 13.70 -0.29 -13.53
N ILE A 24 13.28 -1.33 -12.80
CA ILE A 24 14.12 -2.52 -12.56
C ILE A 24 14.06 -3.49 -13.74
N ALA A 25 12.87 -3.72 -14.30
CA ALA A 25 12.67 -4.69 -15.37
C ALA A 25 13.22 -4.21 -16.74
N ALA A 26 13.15 -2.91 -17.03
CA ALA A 26 13.62 -2.34 -18.30
C ALA A 26 15.10 -2.63 -18.62
N PRO A 27 16.08 -2.41 -17.73
CA PRO A 27 17.48 -2.73 -18.01
C PRO A 27 17.72 -4.23 -18.19
N LEU A 28 16.99 -5.08 -17.46
CA LEU A 28 17.07 -6.54 -17.62
C LEU A 28 16.55 -6.97 -19.00
N ALA A 29 15.42 -6.43 -19.44
CA ALA A 29 14.87 -6.70 -20.78
C ALA A 29 15.82 -6.22 -21.88
N LEU A 30 16.45 -5.05 -21.73
CA LEU A 30 17.47 -4.54 -22.65
C LEU A 30 18.73 -5.43 -22.69
N ALA A 31 19.03 -6.12 -21.60
CA ALA A 31 20.12 -7.10 -21.52
C ALA A 31 19.75 -8.49 -22.09
N ASN A 32 18.65 -8.61 -22.84
CA ASN A 32 18.11 -9.86 -23.39
C ASN A 32 17.66 -10.89 -22.33
N VAL A 33 17.43 -10.46 -21.09
CA VAL A 33 16.77 -11.33 -20.09
C VAL A 33 15.32 -11.52 -20.52
N PRO A 34 14.77 -12.75 -20.48
CA PRO A 34 13.37 -12.99 -20.79
C PRO A 34 12.45 -12.07 -19.99
N VAL A 35 11.49 -11.43 -20.67
CA VAL A 35 10.63 -10.40 -20.06
C VAL A 35 9.91 -10.90 -18.81
N LEU A 36 9.47 -12.17 -18.82
CA LEU A 36 8.84 -12.80 -17.65
C LEU A 36 9.79 -12.82 -16.43
N VAL A 37 11.07 -13.14 -16.65
CA VAL A 37 12.10 -13.16 -15.59
C VAL A 37 12.40 -11.75 -15.10
N ALA A 38 12.52 -10.78 -16.03
CA ALA A 38 12.72 -9.38 -15.68
C ALA A 38 11.58 -8.81 -14.81
N LEU A 39 10.33 -9.17 -15.11
CA LEU A 39 9.17 -8.79 -14.31
C LEU A 39 9.18 -9.42 -12.92
N VAL A 40 9.48 -10.72 -12.80
CA VAL A 40 9.57 -11.39 -11.50
C VAL A 40 10.66 -10.75 -10.64
N VAL A 41 11.85 -10.49 -11.21
CA VAL A 41 12.94 -9.80 -10.51
C VAL A 41 12.52 -8.39 -10.10
N GLY A 42 11.88 -7.62 -10.99
CA GLY A 42 11.38 -6.29 -10.69
C GLY A 42 10.34 -6.27 -9.56
N ILE A 43 9.46 -7.27 -9.49
CA ILE A 43 8.48 -7.42 -8.41
C ILE A 43 9.17 -7.75 -7.07
N VAL A 44 10.07 -8.74 -7.08
CA VAL A 44 10.75 -9.22 -5.86
C VAL A 44 11.70 -8.15 -5.31
N ALA A 45 12.52 -7.52 -6.17
CA ALA A 45 13.40 -6.42 -5.78
C ALA A 45 12.63 -5.13 -5.47
N GLY A 46 11.45 -4.96 -6.08
CA GLY A 46 10.56 -3.83 -5.82
C GLY A 46 9.87 -3.87 -4.46
N LEU A 47 9.77 -5.05 -3.81
CA LEU A 47 9.29 -5.17 -2.43
C LEU A 47 10.16 -4.42 -1.42
N PRO A 48 11.46 -4.73 -1.26
CA PRO A 48 12.33 -4.02 -0.32
C PRO A 48 12.53 -2.55 -0.72
N LEU A 49 12.69 -2.26 -2.01
CA LEU A 49 12.88 -0.89 -2.50
C LEU A 49 11.64 -0.02 -2.29
N GLY A 50 10.45 -0.60 -2.41
CA GLY A 50 9.21 0.13 -2.17
C GLY A 50 9.04 0.57 -0.72
N ILE A 51 9.59 -0.18 0.24
CA ILE A 51 9.57 0.22 1.65
C ILE A 51 10.42 1.48 1.88
N LEU A 52 11.54 1.60 1.17
CA LEU A 52 12.50 2.70 1.32
C LEU A 52 12.10 3.94 0.51
N LEU A 53 11.75 3.77 -0.77
CA LEU A 53 11.44 4.87 -1.69
C LEU A 53 10.04 5.46 -1.47
N LEU A 54 9.05 4.63 -1.09
CA LEU A 54 7.66 5.05 -0.88
C LEU A 54 7.31 5.25 0.60
N ARG A 55 8.31 5.31 1.48
CA ARG A 55 8.14 5.49 2.92
C ARG A 55 7.21 6.65 3.32
N PRO A 56 7.31 7.87 2.75
CA PRO A 56 6.39 8.96 3.10
C PRO A 56 4.94 8.68 2.65
N LEU A 57 4.74 7.93 1.56
CA LEU A 57 3.42 7.58 1.06
C LEU A 57 2.78 6.46 1.90
N ASN A 58 3.58 5.45 2.28
CA ASN A 58 3.17 4.41 3.22
C ASN A 58 2.72 5.01 4.57
N ALA A 59 3.42 6.03 5.07
CA ALA A 59 3.03 6.71 6.30
C ALA A 59 1.64 7.38 6.20
N ARG A 60 1.35 8.06 5.08
CA ARG A 60 0.04 8.69 4.84
C ARG A 60 -1.10 7.67 4.76
N VAL A 61 -0.88 6.57 4.03
CA VAL A 61 -1.87 5.49 3.89
C VAL A 61 -2.12 4.83 5.25
N THR A 62 -1.06 4.54 6.02
CA THR A 62 -1.16 3.92 7.35
C THR A 62 -1.93 4.82 8.33
N ALA A 63 -1.65 6.12 8.31
CA ALA A 63 -2.40 7.09 9.12
C ALA A 63 -3.89 7.17 8.73
N GLY A 64 -4.21 7.08 7.43
CA GLY A 64 -5.59 7.01 6.94
C GLY A 64 -6.32 5.74 7.38
N LEU A 65 -5.63 4.58 7.35
CA LEU A 65 -6.16 3.30 7.81
C LEU A 65 -6.36 3.26 9.33
N ALA A 66 -5.44 3.85 10.10
CA ALA A 66 -5.55 3.95 11.56
C ALA A 66 -6.84 4.66 11.99
N LYS A 67 -7.17 5.80 11.37
CA LYS A 67 -8.43 6.53 11.63
C LYS A 67 -9.69 5.69 11.35
N ARG A 68 -9.65 4.83 10.32
CA ARG A 68 -10.76 3.90 10.03
C ARG A 68 -10.84 2.77 11.03
N ASN A 69 -9.69 2.29 11.51
CA ASN A 69 -9.61 1.26 12.54
C ASN A 69 -10.14 1.73 13.88
N GLU A 70 -9.93 2.99 14.26
CA GLU A 70 -10.50 3.57 15.48
C GLU A 70 -12.03 3.45 15.51
N LYS A 71 -12.71 3.73 14.39
CA LYS A 71 -14.16 3.56 14.29
C LYS A 71 -14.59 2.09 14.49
N ARG A 72 -13.87 1.15 13.87
CA ARG A 72 -14.14 -0.30 14.05
C ARG A 72 -13.85 -0.76 15.47
N ALA A 73 -12.81 -0.21 16.11
CA ALA A 73 -12.45 -0.52 17.49
C ALA A 73 -13.52 -0.01 18.45
N ALA A 74 -14.04 1.20 18.24
CA ALA A 74 -15.12 1.79 19.04
C ALA A 74 -16.43 0.99 18.90
N GLU A 75 -16.81 0.57 17.69
CA GLU A 75 -17.98 -0.29 17.48
C GLU A 75 -17.81 -1.65 18.19
N ARG A 76 -16.64 -2.27 18.09
CA ARG A 76 -16.32 -3.51 18.83
C ARG A 76 -16.35 -3.32 20.34
N ALA A 77 -15.88 -2.19 20.85
CA ALA A 77 -15.91 -1.87 22.28
C ALA A 77 -17.35 -1.71 22.77
N LYS A 78 -18.20 -1.01 22.02
CA LYS A 78 -19.62 -0.85 22.31
C LYS A 78 -20.36 -2.20 22.33
N LEU A 79 -20.10 -3.06 21.34
CA LEU A 79 -20.68 -4.41 21.30
C LEU A 79 -20.22 -5.26 22.49
N ARG A 80 -18.93 -5.16 22.89
CA ARG A 80 -18.43 -5.86 24.08
C ARG A 80 -19.06 -5.35 25.39
N ALA A 81 -19.28 -4.05 25.52
CA ALA A 81 -19.96 -3.47 26.68
C ALA A 81 -21.42 -3.96 26.78
N GLN A 82 -22.13 -4.03 25.64
CA GLN A 82 -23.48 -4.60 25.58
C GLN A 82 -23.51 -6.08 25.98
N LEU A 83 -22.54 -6.88 25.51
CA LEU A 83 -22.44 -8.29 25.89
C LEU A 83 -22.10 -8.52 27.37
N ARG A 84 -21.48 -7.53 28.03
CA ARG A 84 -21.19 -7.56 29.48
C ARG A 84 -22.32 -6.98 30.34
N GLY A 85 -23.38 -6.47 29.72
CA GLY A 85 -24.46 -5.79 30.44
C GLY A 85 -24.05 -4.44 31.05
N GLU A 86 -22.96 -3.84 30.57
CA GLU A 86 -22.43 -2.54 31.03
C GLU A 86 -23.11 -1.34 30.34
N SER A 87 -24.29 -1.55 29.74
CA SER A 87 -25.02 -0.57 28.91
C SER A 87 -26.40 -0.22 29.44
#